data_AF-A0A3Q2W1S5-F1
#
_entry.id   AF-A0A3Q2W1S5-F1
#
_cell.length_a   1.000
_cell.length_b   1.000
_cell.length_c   1.000
_cell.angle_alpha   90.00
_cell.angle_beta   90.00
_cell.angle_gamma   90.00
#
_symmetry.space_group_name_H-M   'P 1'
#
loop_
_entity.id
_entity.type
_entity.pdbx_description
1 polymer ?
#
loop_
_entity_poly.entity_id
_entity_poly.type
_entity_poly.pdbx_seq_one_letter_code
_entity_poly.pdbx_strand_id
1 'polypeptide(L)' 'MDSNGSGSVQYDRWNEDNINMNVEASQSSLRRICNSMCVGSTGIVVKAAGAVAALVAVYIIGYVTGYYIHRCP' A
#
# COMPACT_ATOMS: atom_id res chain seq x y z
N MET A 1 -21.74 -31.32 -55.01
CA MET A 1 -20.27 -31.29 -54.95
C MET A 1 -19.89 -29.86 -54.64
N ASP A 2 -19.37 -29.47 -53.47
CA ASP A 2 -18.78 -30.24 -52.37
C ASP A 2 -18.90 -29.49 -51.05
N SER A 3 -19.02 -30.26 -49.98
CA SER A 3 -18.83 -29.83 -48.59
C SER A 3 -17.38 -29.40 -48.37
N ASN A 4 -17.14 -28.20 -47.84
CA ASN A 4 -15.89 -27.85 -47.16
C ASN A 4 -16.20 -26.67 -46.21
N GLY A 5 -16.44 -26.88 -44.92
CA GLY A 5 -15.43 -27.43 -44.03
C GLY A 5 -14.48 -26.32 -43.58
N SER A 6 -14.97 -25.32 -42.86
CA SER A 6 -14.09 -24.54 -41.99
C SER A 6 -14.92 -23.90 -40.91
N GLY A 7 -14.93 -24.53 -39.73
CA GLY A 7 -15.35 -23.85 -38.52
C GLY A 7 -14.50 -22.60 -38.39
N SER A 8 -15.12 -21.43 -38.56
CA SER A 8 -14.44 -20.17 -38.34
C SER A 8 -14.16 -20.06 -36.85
N VAL A 9 -13.01 -20.56 -36.43
CA VAL A 9 -12.44 -20.20 -35.13
C VAL A 9 -12.17 -18.70 -35.23
N GLN A 10 -13.11 -17.89 -34.76
CA GLN A 10 -12.89 -16.46 -34.58
C GLN A 10 -11.83 -16.34 -33.48
N TYR A 11 -10.59 -16.13 -33.89
CA TYR A 11 -9.60 -15.61 -32.97
C TYR A 11 -9.97 -14.16 -32.71
N ASP A 12 -10.18 -13.81 -31.45
CA ASP A 12 -10.26 -12.40 -31.05
C ASP A 12 -9.01 -11.71 -31.56
N ARG A 13 -9.18 -10.88 -32.58
CA ARG A 13 -8.09 -10.09 -33.16
C ARG A 13 -7.62 -9.15 -32.07
N TRP A 14 -6.32 -9.16 -31.78
CA TRP A 14 -5.70 -8.26 -30.82
C TRP A 14 -6.12 -6.81 -31.10
N ASN A 15 -6.87 -6.22 -30.16
CA ASN A 15 -7.43 -4.88 -30.29
C ASN A 15 -6.81 -3.98 -29.22
N GLU A 16 -6.07 -2.96 -29.64
CA GLU A 16 -5.36 -2.06 -28.74
C GLU A 16 -6.32 -1.29 -27.82
N ASP A 17 -7.55 -1.03 -28.27
CA ASP A 17 -8.58 -0.38 -27.43
C ASP A 17 -9.15 -1.29 -26.34
N ASN A 18 -8.89 -2.61 -26.39
CA ASN A 18 -9.27 -3.54 -25.33
C ASN A 18 -8.18 -3.64 -24.23
N ILE A 19 -6.98 -3.14 -24.50
CA ILE A 19 -5.86 -3.14 -23.56
C ILE A 19 -5.98 -1.92 -22.63
N ASN A 20 -7.06 -1.87 -21.86
CA ASN A 20 -7.13 -0.96 -20.72
C ASN A 20 -6.32 -1.56 -19.57
N MET A 21 -4.99 -1.43 -19.62
CA MET A 21 -4.16 -1.61 -18.43
C MET A 21 -4.41 -0.43 -17.50
N ASN A 22 -5.50 -0.52 -16.73
CA ASN A 22 -5.75 0.40 -15.64
C ASN A 22 -4.75 0.13 -14.51
N VAL A 23 -3.53 0.65 -14.68
CA VAL A 23 -2.47 0.59 -13.67
C VAL A 23 -2.93 1.24 -12.36
N GLU A 24 -3.87 2.18 -12.42
CA GLU A 24 -4.48 2.80 -11.25
C GLU A 24 -5.40 1.87 -10.47
N ALA A 25 -6.09 0.92 -11.13
CA ALA A 25 -6.83 -0.14 -10.44
C ALA A 25 -5.91 -1.24 -9.88
N SER A 26 -4.72 -1.45 -10.47
CA SER A 26 -3.72 -2.40 -9.95
C SER A 26 -2.85 -1.82 -8.83
N GLN A 27 -2.86 -0.50 -8.60
CA GLN A 27 -2.29 0.05 -7.37
C GLN A 27 -3.29 -0.14 -6.23
N SER A 28 -2.91 -0.96 -5.24
CA SER A 28 -3.71 -1.07 -4.03
C SER A 28 -3.87 0.32 -3.40
N SER A 29 -5.06 0.60 -2.87
CA SER A 29 -5.36 1.88 -2.21
C SER A 29 -4.32 2.23 -1.14
N LEU A 30 -3.71 1.22 -0.51
CA LEU A 30 -2.60 1.34 0.42
C LEU A 30 -1.33 1.94 -0.20
N ARG A 31 -0.96 1.56 -1.43
CA ARG A 31 0.19 2.18 -2.12
C ARG A 31 -0.09 3.65 -2.45
N ARG A 32 -1.31 4.00 -2.85
CA ARG A 32 -1.69 5.40 -3.13
C ARG A 32 -1.64 6.26 -1.86
N ILE A 33 -2.17 5.74 -0.76
CA ILE A 33 -2.12 6.41 0.56
C ILE A 33 -0.68 6.52 1.06
N CYS A 34 0.10 5.45 1.00
CA CYS A 34 1.51 5.46 1.43
C CYS A 34 2.33 6.46 0.62
N ASN A 35 2.15 6.50 -0.71
CA ASN A 35 2.86 7.46 -1.54
C ASN A 35 2.44 8.91 -1.22
N SER A 36 1.15 9.16 -0.98
CA SER A 36 0.65 10.49 -0.58
C SER A 36 1.13 10.92 0.81
N MET A 37 1.27 9.98 1.75
CA MET A 37 1.67 10.29 3.12
C MET A 37 3.19 10.34 3.30
N CYS A 38 3.97 9.69 2.41
CA CYS A 38 5.42 9.60 2.51
C CYS A 38 6.17 10.55 1.54
N VAL A 39 5.48 11.23 0.62
CA VAL A 39 6.07 12.15 -0.35
C VAL A 39 5.73 13.61 -0.01
N GLY A 40 6.68 14.52 -0.24
CA GLY A 40 6.49 15.96 -0.05
C GLY A 40 6.47 16.41 1.41
N SER A 41 5.87 17.58 1.67
CA SER A 41 5.79 18.18 3.02
C SER A 41 5.03 17.30 4.02
N THR A 42 4.01 16.59 3.57
CA THR A 42 3.22 15.64 4.39
C THR A 42 4.09 14.52 4.95
N GLY A 43 5.04 13.99 4.16
CA GLY A 43 5.99 12.96 4.62
C GLY A 43 6.90 13.41 5.74
N ILE A 44 7.33 14.68 5.72
CA ILE A 44 8.15 15.26 6.79
C ILE A 44 7.34 15.32 8.09
N VAL A 45 6.09 15.79 8.02
CA VAL A 45 5.19 15.89 9.17
C VAL A 45 4.90 14.50 9.76
N VAL A 46 4.57 13.52 8.93
CA VAL A 46 4.28 12.14 9.37
C VAL A 46 5.51 11.52 10.04
N LYS A 47 6.71 11.72 9.46
CA LYS A 47 7.95 11.20 10.03
C LYS A 47 8.29 11.86 11.37
N ALA A 48 8.11 13.19 11.48
CA ALA A 48 8.31 13.91 12.74
C ALA A 48 7.32 13.46 13.82
N ALA A 49 6.04 13.36 13.48
CA ALA A 49 5.00 12.87 14.39
C ALA A 49 5.30 11.43 14.86
N GLY A 50 5.71 10.55 13.94
CA GLY A 50 6.13 9.18 14.27
C GLY A 50 7.34 9.13 15.21
N ALA A 51 8.35 9.97 14.98
CA ALA A 51 9.53 10.04 15.86
C ALA A 51 9.16 10.53 17.27
N VAL A 52 8.32 11.56 17.38
CA VAL A 52 7.82 12.06 18.66
C VAL A 52 7.02 10.98 19.38
N ALA A 53 6.11 10.29 18.68
CA ALA A 53 5.33 9.21 19.26
C ALA A 53 6.20 8.06 19.79
N ALA A 54 7.26 7.69 19.05
CA ALA A 54 8.21 6.67 19.49
C ALA A 54 8.98 7.09 20.75
N LEU A 55 9.43 8.34 20.83
CA LEU A 55 10.10 8.86 22.02
C LEU A 55 9.18 8.85 23.24
N VAL A 56 7.93 9.27 23.07
CA VAL A 56 6.93 9.23 24.15
C VAL A 56 6.68 7.79 24.59
N ALA A 57 6.55 6.84 23.65
CA ALA A 57 6.35 5.44 23.98
C ALA A 57 7.51 4.88 24.80
N VAL A 58 8.76 5.13 24.39
CA VAL A 58 9.95 4.69 25.15
C VAL A 58 9.99 5.33 26.54
N TYR A 59 9.66 6.62 26.65
CA TYR A 59 9.57 7.30 27.93
C TYR A 59 8.54 6.65 28.87
N ILE A 60 7.34 6.38 28.38
CA ILE A 60 6.28 5.73 29.17
C ILE A 60 6.71 4.33 29.59
N ILE A 61 7.28 3.53 28.69
CA ILE A 61 7.77 2.19 29.00
C ILE A 61 8.84 2.26 30.10
N GLY A 62 9.81 3.16 29.96
CA GLY A 62 10.87 3.36 30.95
C GLY A 62 10.32 3.81 32.30
N TYR A 63 9.39 4.75 32.30
CA TYR A 63 8.74 5.25 33.53
C TYR A 63 7.99 4.14 34.25
N VAL A 64 7.16 3.38 33.52
CA VAL A 64 6.38 2.27 34.07
C VAL A 64 7.31 1.19 34.61
N THR A 65 8.34 0.81 33.84
CA THR A 65 9.31 -0.21 34.24
C THR A 65 10.08 0.22 35.50
N GLY A 66 10.59 1.45 35.53
CA GLY A 66 11.25 2.01 36.70
C GLY A 66 10.33 2.07 37.92
N TYR A 67 9.08 2.48 37.73
CA TYR A 67 8.08 2.51 38.80
C TYR A 67 7.82 1.13 39.40
N TYR A 68 7.68 0.09 38.58
CA TYR A 68 7.43 -1.27 39.06
C TYR A 68 8.67 -1.92 39.70
N ILE A 69 9.88 -1.58 39.24
CA ILE A 69 11.13 -2.10 39.82
C ILE A 69 11.47 -1.38 41.13
N HIS A 70 11.25 -0.08 41.22
CA HIS A 70 11.58 0.73 42.40
C HIS A 70 10.43 0.87 43.39
N ARG A 71 9.21 0.44 43.03
CA ARG A 71 8.19 0.16 44.04
C ARG A 71 8.68 -1.02 44.88
N CYS A 72 9.16 -0.71 46.08
CA CYS A 72 9.13 -1.67 47.17
C CYS A 72 7.65 -2.02 47.48
N PRO A 73 7.34 -3.30 47.79
CA PRO A 73 6.02 -3.72 48.22
C PRO A 73 5.56 -3.00 49.50
#